data_AF-A0A2I0HNM4-F1
#
_entry.id   AF-A0A2I0HNM4-F1
#
_cell.length_a   1.000
_cell.length_b   1.000
_cell.length_c   1.000
_cell.angle_alpha   90.00
_cell.angle_beta   90.00
_cell.angle_gamma   90.00
#
_symmetry.space_group_name_H-M   'P 1'
#
loop_
_entity.id
_entity.type
_entity.pdbx_description
1 polymer ?
#
loop_
_entity_poly.entity_id
_entity_poly.type
_entity_poly.pdbx_seq_one_letter_code
_entity_poly.pdbx_strand_id
1 'polypeptide(L)' 'MAALEVLGTACAVVNLTLIDLPGLTKVAVEGQPESIVQDIEMMVRSYVEKPNCIILAISPANQDIATSDAIKLAREVDPS' A
#
# COMPACT_ATOMS: atom_id res chain seq x y z
N MET A 1 -3.85 9.07 -7.08
CA MET A 1 -2.66 8.20 -7.17
C MET A 1 -1.52 9.02 -7.73
N ALA A 2 -0.41 9.10 -6.99
CA ALA A 2 0.84 9.66 -7.48
C ALA A 2 1.89 8.55 -7.48
N ALA A 3 2.42 8.20 -8.64
CA ALA A 3 3.62 7.39 -8.74
C ALA A 3 4.81 8.35 -8.81
N LEU A 4 5.74 8.24 -7.88
CA LEU A 4 6.97 9.03 -7.86
C LEU A 4 8.12 8.14 -8.34
N GLU A 5 8.62 8.42 -9.54
CA GLU A 5 9.84 7.80 -10.04
C GLU A 5 11.05 8.58 -9.50
N VAL A 6 11.88 7.91 -8.70
CA VAL A 6 13.13 8.47 -8.21
C VAL A 6 14.25 7.97 -9.12
N LEU A 7 14.58 8.77 -10.13
CA LEU A 7 15.72 8.55 -11.03
C LEU A 7 17.00 9.10 -10.38
N GLY A 8 17.91 8.20 -10.02
CA GLY A 8 19.18 8.56 -9.42
C GLY A 8 20.19 9.05 -10.45
N THR A 9 20.55 10.33 -10.43
CA THR A 9 21.63 10.90 -11.28
C THR A 9 22.95 11.12 -10.53
N ALA A 10 23.02 10.76 -9.24
CA ALA A 10 24.22 10.86 -8.40
C ALA A 10 24.81 9.48 -8.07
N CYS A 11 26.13 9.41 -7.87
CA CYS A 11 27.03 8.23 -7.74
C CYS A 11 26.59 7.13 -6.71
N ALA A 12 25.49 7.29 -6.00
CA ALA A 12 25.03 6.34 -4.98
C ALA A 12 23.50 6.18 -4.91
N VAL A 13 22.74 6.55 -5.96
CA VAL A 13 21.27 6.42 -5.94
C VAL A 13 20.85 5.30 -6.89
N VAL A 14 20.19 4.27 -6.36
CA VAL A 14 19.56 3.21 -7.14
C VAL A 14 18.23 3.71 -7.71
N ASN A 15 17.88 3.26 -8.91
CA ASN A 15 16.59 3.60 -9.51
C ASN A 15 15.48 2.85 -8.77
N LEU A 16 14.55 3.59 -8.19
CA LEU A 16 13.40 3.06 -7.45
C LEU A 16 12.13 3.76 -7.90
N THR A 17 11.06 2.99 -8.03
CA THR A 17 9.72 3.49 -8.28
C THR A 17 8.93 3.39 -6.98
N LEU A 18 8.53 4.54 -6.44
CA LEU A 18 7.71 4.62 -5.23
C LEU A 18 6.26 4.89 -5.66
N ILE A 19 5.34 4.05 -5.19
CA ILE A 19 3.92 4.18 -5.50
C ILE A 19 3.20 4.46 -4.19
N ASP A 20 2.54 5.62 -4.11
CA ASP A 20 1.68 5.95 -2.98
C ASP A 20 0.26 5.42 -3.24
N LEU A 21 -0.18 4.50 -2.39
CA LEU A 21 -1.47 3.83 -2.48
C LEU A 21 -2.44 4.41 -1.44
N PRO A 22 -3.74 4.50 -1.75
CA PRO A 22 -4.74 4.91 -0.78
C PRO A 22 -4.71 4.01 0.46
N GLY A 23 -4.87 4.60 1.64
CA GLY A 23 -4.94 3.85 2.90
C GLY A 23 -6.14 2.91 2.93
N LEU A 24 -5.94 1.70 3.44
CA LEU A 24 -7.02 0.74 3.66
C LEU A 24 -7.98 1.30 4.72
N THR A 25 -9.19 1.68 4.31
CA THR A 25 -10.25 2.15 5.22
C THR A 25 -11.40 1.14 5.23
N LYS A 26 -12.07 1.01 6.38
CA LYS A 26 -13.25 0.14 6.53
C LYS A 26 -14.57 0.90 6.44
N VAL A 27 -14.52 2.22 6.26
CA VAL A 27 -15.69 3.10 6.33
C VAL A 27 -15.60 4.14 5.23
N ALA A 28 -16.64 4.19 4.39
CA ALA A 28 -16.82 5.26 3.44
C ALA A 28 -17.17 6.55 4.20
N VAL A 29 -16.50 7.66 3.87
CA VAL A 29 -16.88 8.98 4.39
C VAL A 29 -18.04 9.56 3.57
N GLU A 30 -18.81 10.47 4.17
CA GLU A 30 -19.95 11.11 3.51
C GLU A 30 -19.53 11.74 2.16
N GLY A 31 -20.25 11.40 1.09
CA GLY A 31 -19.95 11.85 -0.27
C GLY A 31 -19.10 10.88 -1.10
N GLN A 32 -18.66 9.75 -0.55
CA GLN A 32 -18.03 8.67 -1.30
C GLN A 32 -19.03 7.58 -1.70
N PRO A 33 -18.80 6.87 -2.83
CA PRO A 33 -19.62 5.73 -3.20
C PRO A 33 -19.44 4.58 -2.20
N GLU A 34 -20.47 3.77 -1.98
CA GLU A 34 -20.40 2.59 -1.09
C GLU A 34 -19.35 1.58 -1.55
N SER A 35 -18.99 1.57 -2.84
CA SER A 35 -17.95 0.71 -3.41
C SER A 35 -16.52 1.14 -3.08
N ILE A 36 -16.30 2.34 -2.52
CA ILE A 36 -14.95 2.93 -2.39
C ILE A 36 -13.96 2.03 -1.65
N VAL A 37 -14.44 1.30 -0.63
CA VAL A 37 -13.62 0.38 0.16
C VAL A 37 -13.12 -0.77 -0.72
N GLN A 38 -14.01 -1.34 -1.54
CA GLN A 38 -13.68 -2.44 -2.46
C GLN A 38 -12.77 -1.95 -3.59
N ASP A 39 -13.02 -0.75 -4.11
CA ASP A 39 -12.22 -0.13 -5.18
C ASP A 39 -10.78 0.15 -4.70
N ILE A 40 -10.62 0.64 -3.48
CA ILE A 40 -9.31 0.85 -2.83
C ILE A 40 -8.60 -0.49 -2.63
N GLU A 41 -9.30 -1.50 -2.09
CA GLU A 41 -8.68 -2.81 -1.85
C GLU A 41 -8.21 -3.46 -3.15
N MET A 42 -9.05 -3.44 -4.19
CA MET A 42 -8.72 -3.97 -5.51
C MET A 42 -7.53 -3.22 -6.14
N MET A 43 -7.50 -1.90 -5.99
CA MET A 43 -6.39 -1.07 -6.45
C MET A 43 -5.09 -1.48 -5.73
N VAL A 44 -5.08 -1.55 -4.41
CA VAL A 44 -3.89 -1.94 -3.63
C VAL A 44 -3.43 -3.34 -4.04
N ARG A 45 -4.33 -4.33 -4.09
CA ARG A 45 -4.03 -5.71 -4.51
C ARG A 45 -3.34 -5.77 -5.87
N SER A 46 -3.82 -5.00 -6.84
CA SER A 46 -3.22 -4.94 -8.19
C SER A 46 -1.74 -4.48 -8.23
N TYR A 47 -1.28 -3.76 -7.20
CA TYR A 47 0.12 -3.35 -7.07
C TYR A 47 0.94 -4.32 -6.22
N VAL A 48 0.39 -4.82 -5.10
CA VAL A 48 1.12 -5.68 -4.16
C VAL A 48 1.23 -7.14 -4.62
N GLU A 49 0.35 -7.61 -5.52
CA GLU A 49 0.43 -8.96 -6.11
C GLU A 49 1.59 -9.11 -7.12
N LYS A 50 2.30 -8.02 -7.45
CA LYS A 50 3.46 -8.08 -8.35
C LYS A 50 4.66 -8.72 -7.64
N PRO A 51 5.33 -9.71 -8.24
CA PRO A 51 6.42 -10.46 -7.57
C PRO A 51 7.66 -9.61 -7.24
N ASN A 52 7.85 -8.48 -7.91
CA ASN A 52 8.97 -7.56 -7.67
C ASN A 52 8.47 -6.28 -6.97
N CYS A 53 7.68 -6.43 -5.91
CA CYS A 53 7.17 -5.32 -5.10
C CYS A 53 7.71 -5.45 -3.67
N ILE A 54 8.04 -4.32 -3.04
CA ILE A 54 8.36 -4.25 -1.61
C ILE A 54 7.14 -3.67 -0.90
N ILE A 55 6.57 -4.43 0.03
CA ILE A 55 5.43 -3.99 0.83
C ILE A 55 5.94 -3.28 2.09
N LEU A 56 5.69 -1.97 2.18
CA LEU A 56 6.00 -1.19 3.37
C LEU A 56 4.76 -1.06 4.26
N ALA A 57 4.57 -2.00 5.18
CA ALA A 57 3.44 -1.97 6.12
C ALA A 57 3.67 -0.95 7.26
N ILE A 58 3.17 0.26 7.09
CA ILE A 58 3.26 1.33 8.10
C ILE A 58 2.13 1.16 9.11
N SER A 59 2.47 1.06 10.39
CA SER A 59 1.50 1.00 11.50
C SER A 59 1.84 2.02 12.59
N PRO A 60 0.86 2.72 13.16
CA PRO A 60 1.09 3.61 14.30
C PRO A 60 1.65 2.84 15.50
N ALA A 61 2.57 3.45 16.25
CA ALA A 61 3.19 2.81 17.42
C ALA A 61 2.21 2.60 18.60
N ASN A 62 1.06 3.29 18.58
CA ASN A 62 0.03 3.20 19.61
C ASN A 62 -1.05 2.15 19.29
N GLN A 63 -0.98 1.49 18.13
CA GLN A 63 -1.93 0.45 17.72
C GLN A 63 -1.27 -0.92 17.72
N ASP A 64 -2.04 -1.94 18.05
CA ASP A 64 -1.57 -3.32 18.01
C ASP A 64 -1.25 -3.73 16.57
N ILE A 65 0.01 -4.11 16.34
CA ILE A 65 0.53 -4.60 15.06
C ILE A 65 -0.32 -5.76 14.52
N ALA A 66 -0.83 -6.63 15.40
CA ALA A 66 -1.71 -7.74 15.05
C ALA A 66 -3.06 -7.32 14.44
N THR A 67 -3.51 -6.09 14.72
CA THR A 67 -4.77 -5.54 14.18
C THR A 67 -4.59 -4.78 12.88
N SER A 68 -3.34 -4.49 12.48
CA SER A 68 -3.00 -3.71 11.30
C SER A 68 -3.48 -4.36 10.01
N ASP A 69 -4.28 -3.62 9.24
CA ASP A 69 -4.80 -4.08 7.95
C ASP A 69 -3.70 -4.19 6.90
N ALA A 70 -2.66 -3.34 6.98
CA ALA A 70 -1.49 -3.42 6.10
C ALA A 70 -0.72 -4.74 6.27
N ILE A 71 -0.57 -5.22 7.52
CA ILE A 71 0.15 -6.46 7.82
C ILE A 71 -0.68 -7.68 7.44
N LYS A 72 -2.01 -7.63 7.64
CA LYS A 72 -2.91 -8.70 7.19
C LYS A 72 -2.84 -8.85 5.67
N LEU A 73 -2.96 -7.75 4.93
CA LEU A 73 -2.85 -7.78 3.48
C LEU A 73 -1.49 -8.30 3.03
N ALA A 74 -0.40 -7.83 3.66
CA ALA A 74 0.96 -8.31 3.35
C ALA A 74 1.06 -9.84 3.51
N ARG A 75 0.51 -10.42 4.57
CA ARG A 75 0.51 -11.89 4.78
C ARG A 75 -0.34 -12.66 3.79
N GLU A 76 -1.40 -12.05 3.25
CA GLU A 76 -2.26 -12.68 2.25
C GLU A 76 -1.58 -12.77 0.89
N VAL A 77 -0.81 -11.74 0.51
CA VAL A 77 -0.14 -11.65 -0.79
C VAL A 77 1.30 -12.17 -0.76
N ASP A 78 1.95 -12.14 0.41
CA ASP A 78 3.28 -12.65 0.68
C ASP A 78 3.28 -13.54 1.94
N PRO A 79 2.92 -14.83 1.81
CA PRO A 79 2.77 -15.74 2.94
C PRO A 79 4.09 -16.33 3.47
N SER A 80 5.25 -15.94 2.90
CA SER A 80 6.54 -16.60 3.12
C SER A 80 7.41 -15.92 4.17
#